data_AF-A0A7Y5KM51-F1
#
_entry.id   AF-A0A7Y5KM51-F1
#
_cell.length_a   1.000
_cell.length_b   1.000
_cell.length_c   1.000
_cell.angle_alpha   90.00
_cell.angle_beta   90.00
_cell.angle_gamma   90.00
#
_symmetry.space_group_name_H-M   'P 1'
#
loop_
_entity.id
_entity.type
_entity.pdbx_description
1 polymer ?
#
loop_
_entity_poly.entity_id
_entity_poly.type
_entity_poly.pdbx_seq_one_letter_code
_entity_poly.pdbx_strand_id
1 'polypeptide(L)' 'MQIDRQHLIEILEKRGEHERAQVAARELPDPVDTEQHEDDLRRFSISHEELPSGLDDERGA' A
#
# COMPACT_ATOMS: atom_id res chain seq x y z
N MET A 1 3.07 -4.82 -10.94
CA MET A 1 1.89 -5.35 -10.23
C MET A 1 0.97 -4.16 -9.98
N GLN A 2 -0.34 -4.29 -10.19
CA GLN A 2 -1.29 -3.19 -9.99
C GLN A 2 -2.24 -3.55 -8.86
N ILE A 3 -2.37 -2.64 -7.90
CA ILE A 3 -3.27 -2.80 -6.77
C ILE A 3 -4.26 -1.64 -6.73
N ASP A 4 -5.45 -1.88 -6.21
CA ASP A 4 -6.38 -0.81 -5.92
C ASP A 4 -5.77 0.13 -4.88
N ARG A 5 -5.85 1.43 -5.17
CA ARG A 5 -5.42 2.45 -4.21
C ARG A 5 -6.18 2.32 -2.89
N GLN A 6 -7.44 1.90 -2.97
CA GLN A 6 -8.29 1.65 -1.80
C GLN A 6 -7.64 0.65 -0.84
N HIS A 7 -7.00 -0.40 -1.36
CA HIS A 7 -6.33 -1.43 -0.57
C HIS A 7 -5.13 -0.86 0.20
N LEU A 8 -4.41 0.04 -0.46
CA LEU A 8 -3.27 0.73 0.12
C LEU A 8 -3.67 1.68 1.26
N ILE A 9 -4.77 2.41 1.06
CA ILE A 9 -5.39 3.27 2.07
C ILE A 9 -5.79 2.42 3.28
N GLU A 10 -6.43 1.27 3.08
CA GLU A 10 -6.81 0.38 4.19
C GLU A 10 -5.60 -0.10 5.02
N ILE A 11 -4.46 -0.41 4.38
CA ILE A 11 -3.22 -0.78 5.08
C ILE A 11 -2.72 0.39 5.94
N LEU A 12 -2.68 1.60 5.37
CA LEU A 12 -2.27 2.82 6.06
C LEU A 12 -3.22 3.14 7.23
N GLU A 13 -4.53 3.04 7.04
CA GLU A 13 -5.53 3.25 8.09
C GLU A 13 -5.40 2.21 9.20
N LYS A 14 -5.17 0.93 8.87
CA LYS A 14 -4.91 -0.14 9.85
C LYS A 14 -3.64 0.09 10.67
N ARG A 15 -2.61 0.70 10.08
CA ARG A 15 -1.40 1.14 10.80
C ARG A 15 -1.62 2.37 11.69
N GLY A 16 -2.76 3.07 11.55
CA GLY A 16 -3.03 4.35 12.20
C GLY A 16 -2.51 5.56 11.43
N GLU A 17 -1.97 5.35 10.23
CA GLU A 17 -1.38 6.36 9.35
C GLU A 17 -2.45 7.05 8.48
N HIS A 18 -3.55 7.49 9.10
CA HIS A 18 -4.70 8.10 8.41
C HIS A 18 -4.35 9.35 7.59
N GLU A 19 -3.36 10.13 8.03
CA GLU A 19 -2.89 11.31 7.28
C GLU A 19 -2.22 10.88 5.98
N ARG A 20 -1.35 9.87 6.03
CA ARG A 20 -0.71 9.30 4.84
C ARG A 20 -1.73 8.61 3.94
N ALA A 21 -2.72 7.94 4.52
CA ALA A 21 -3.82 7.31 3.78
C ALA A 21 -4.56 8.34 2.92
N GLN A 22 -4.89 9.50 3.48
CA GLN A 22 -5.54 10.58 2.74
C GLN A 22 -4.66 11.22 1.67
N VAL A 23 -3.36 11.37 1.92
CA VAL A 23 -2.42 11.92 0.93
C VAL A 23 -2.22 10.92 -0.21
N ALA A 24 -1.98 9.65 0.12
CA ALA A 24 -1.91 8.54 -0.83
C ALA A 24 -3.20 8.44 -1.67
N ALA A 25 -4.37 8.63 -1.07
CA ALA A 25 -5.66 8.64 -1.78
C ALA A 25 -5.78 9.76 -2.83
N ARG A 26 -4.99 10.83 -2.73
CA ARG A 26 -5.08 12.01 -3.61
C ARG A 26 -3.93 12.06 -4.62
N GLU A 27 -2.74 11.66 -4.18
CA GLU A 27 -1.51 11.69 -4.96
C GLU A 27 -1.34 10.42 -5.79
N LEU A 28 -1.74 9.25 -5.27
CA LEU A 28 -1.58 8.00 -5.99
C LEU A 28 -2.71 7.80 -7.01
N PRO A 29 -2.36 7.33 -8.22
CA PRO A 29 -3.34 6.94 -9.22
C PRO A 29 -4.09 5.67 -8.80
N ASP A 30 -5.27 5.46 -9.38
CA ASP A 30 -6.06 4.25 -9.22
C ASP A 30 -6.28 3.61 -10.60
N PRO A 31 -5.69 2.43 -10.88
CA PRO A 31 -4.93 1.56 -9.99
C PRO A 31 -3.48 2.04 -9.70
N VAL A 32 -2.96 1.72 -8.52
CA VAL A 32 -1.56 1.99 -8.14
C VAL A 32 -0.68 0.89 -8.71
N ASP A 33 0.19 1.27 -9.64
CA ASP A 33 1.20 0.37 -10.17
C ASP A 33 2.40 0.33 -9.22
N THR A 34 2.59 -0.77 -8.49
CA THR A 34 3.62 -0.89 -7.45
C THR A 34 5.03 -0.96 -8.00
N GLU A 35 5.18 -1.30 -9.28
CA GLU A 35 6.47 -1.29 -9.97
C GLU A 35 6.81 0.10 -10.53
N GLN A 36 5.83 0.83 -11.06
CA GLN A 36 6.07 2.18 -11.59
C GLN A 36 6.01 3.28 -10.53
N HIS A 37 5.24 3.09 -9.46
CA HIS A 37 5.09 4.05 -8.35
C HIS A 37 5.83 3.58 -7.09
N GLU A 38 6.86 2.73 -7.25
CA GLU A 38 7.69 2.27 -6.12
C GLU A 38 8.24 3.44 -5.30
N ASP A 39 8.66 4.52 -5.97
CA ASP A 39 9.22 5.71 -5.31
C ASP A 39 8.17 6.43 -4.45
N ASP A 40 6.93 6.58 -4.97
CA ASP A 40 5.83 7.16 -4.21
C ASP A 40 5.43 6.29 -3.03
N LEU A 41 5.30 4.97 -3.24
CA LEU A 41 5.02 4.01 -2.16
C LEU A 41 6.08 4.07 -1.07
N ARG A 42 7.35 4.16 -1.45
CA ARG A 42 8.49 4.30 -0.54
C ARG A 42 8.44 5.60 0.26
N ARG A 43 7.94 6.70 -0.33
CA ARG A 43 7.70 7.97 0.40
C ARG A 43 6.60 7.86 1.46
N PHE A 44 5.59 7.03 1.21
CA PHE A 44 4.57 6.69 2.21
C PHE A 44 5.02 5.60 3.19
N SER A 45 6.26 5.12 3.06
CA SER A 45 6.81 4.02 3.85
C SER A 45 6.01 2.72 3.70
N ILE A 46 5.37 2.55 2.54
CA ILE A 46 4.63 1.36 2.14
C ILE A 46 5.57 0.54 1.27
N SER A 47 5.91 -0.64 1.76
CA SER A 47 6.75 -1.59 1.03
C SER A 47 5.87 -2.62 0.32
N HIS A 48 6.37 -3.17 -0.78
CA HIS A 48 5.70 -4.27 -1.52
C HIS A 48 5.41 -5.48 -0.62
N GLU A 49 6.20 -5.66 0.46
CA GLU A 49 6.01 -6.69 1.49
C GLU A 49 4.74 -6.50 2.35
N GLU A 50 4.25 -5.26 2.49
CA GLU A 50 3.01 -4.96 3.24
C GLU A 50 1.77 -5.08 2.35
N LEU A 51 1.98 -5.06 1.02
CA LEU A 51 0.91 -5.31 0.06
C LEU A 51 0.66 -6.82 0.08
N PRO A 52 -0.61 -7.26 0.15
CA PRO A 52 -0.92 -8.68 0.19
C PRO A 52 -0.45 -9.33 -1.11
N SER A 53 0.77 -9.84 -1.08
CA SER A 53 1.36 -10.61 -2.17
C SER A 53 0.86 -12.04 -2.05
N GLY A 54 -0.45 -12.24 -1.86
CA GLY A 54 -1.11 -13.55 -1.78
C GLY A 54 -0.36 -14.65 -1.00
N LEU A 55 0.44 -14.33 0.03
CA LEU A 55 1.32 -15.28 0.71
C LEU A 55 1.38 -15.11 2.24
N ASP A 56 0.41 -14.43 2.85
CA ASP A 56 0.15 -14.61 4.28
C ASP A 56 -0.74 -15.84 4.50
N ASP A 57 -0.29 -16.99 4.01
CA ASP A 57 -0.75 -18.31 4.44
C ASP A 57 0.44 -19.01 5.11
N GLU A 58 0.32 -19.16 6.44
CA GLU A 58 1.10 -20.09 7.27
C GLU A 58 2.59 -19.76 7.54
N ARG A 59 2.91 -18.82 8.45
CA ARG A 59 4.08 -18.93 9.37
C ARG A 59 3.89 -18.18 10.71
N GLY A 60 2.97 -18.64 11.54
CA GLY A 60 3.06 -18.49 13.01
C GLY A 60 3.03 -19.91 13.59
N ALA A 61 4.18 -20.54 13.81
CA ALA A 61 4.92 -20.58 15.08
C ALA A 61 4.29 -21.58 16.08
#